data_AF-A0A6G8CKP7-F1
#
_entry.id   AF-A0A6G8CKP7-F1
#
_cell.length_a   1.000
_cell.length_b   1.000
_cell.length_c   1.000
_cell.angle_alpha   90.00
_cell.angle_beta   90.00
_cell.angle_gamma   90.00
#
_symmetry.space_group_name_H-M   'P 1'
#
loop_
_entity.id
_entity.type
_entity.pdbx_description
1 polymer ?
#
loop_
_entity_poly.entity_id
_entity_poly.type
_entity_poly.pdbx_seq_one_letter_code
_entity_poly.pdbx_strand_id
1 'polypeptide(L)'
;MKTLNFHNIGEDDGHFYILASCECDYQSGDQSIPSRLALYFSPTEGFSRFSVQCWSLKGESHMYCRGPDYSPCPEAALLDIWVQESVPAYVWRLYPKNRCIDFHSSSHEISYHQARKELCAALYGLRVKAWSQKNMIINPLIQPPPGGYIVADAFSATQENAEFMQAAIDAEER
;
A
#
# COMPACT_ATOMS: atom_id res chain seq x y z
N MET A 1 -15.06 11.90 -5.57
CA MET A 1 -13.59 11.73 -5.42
C MET A 1 -13.04 11.09 -6.68
N LYS A 2 -11.90 11.54 -7.20
CA LYS A 2 -11.21 10.82 -8.27
C LYS A 2 -10.70 9.48 -7.74
N THR A 3 -10.89 8.42 -8.52
CA THR A 3 -10.28 7.12 -8.28
C THR A 3 -8.80 7.21 -8.67
N LEU A 4 -7.89 6.62 -7.88
CA LEU A 4 -6.49 6.53 -8.30
C LEU A 4 -6.41 5.64 -9.55
N ASN A 5 -5.57 6.01 -10.50
CA ASN A 5 -5.33 5.16 -11.67
C ASN A 5 -4.64 3.88 -11.23
N PHE A 6 -5.20 2.74 -11.64
CA PHE A 6 -4.65 1.42 -11.29
C PHE A 6 -3.21 1.27 -11.79
N HIS A 7 -2.96 1.69 -13.03
CA HIS A 7 -1.68 1.62 -13.71
C HIS A 7 -1.19 3.05 -14.00
N ASN A 8 0.06 3.32 -13.67
CA ASN A 8 0.77 4.54 -14.06
C ASN A 8 2.07 4.17 -14.78
N ILE A 9 2.46 5.00 -15.75
CA ILE A 9 3.76 4.95 -16.40
C ILE A 9 4.61 6.07 -15.79
N GLY A 10 5.75 5.71 -15.20
CA GLY A 10 6.69 6.64 -14.59
C GLY A 10 7.77 7.10 -15.58
N GLU A 11 8.88 7.62 -15.04
CA GLU A 11 10.08 7.91 -15.83
C GLU A 11 10.63 6.64 -16.50
N ASP A 12 11.32 6.80 -17.63
CA ASP A 12 11.96 5.73 -18.41
C ASP A 12 11.05 4.51 -18.70
N ASP A 13 9.77 4.77 -18.98
CA ASP A 13 8.75 3.74 -19.28
C ASP A 13 8.55 2.70 -18.16
N GLY A 14 8.86 3.06 -16.91
CA GLY A 14 8.57 2.22 -15.74
C GLY A 14 7.06 1.99 -15.54
N HIS A 15 6.63 0.73 -15.42
CA HIS A 15 5.22 0.38 -15.19
C HIS A 15 4.94 0.19 -13.70
N PHE A 16 3.93 0.87 -13.18
CA PHE A 16 3.57 0.84 -11.76
C PHE A 16 2.09 0.52 -11.55
N TYR A 17 1.79 -0.46 -10.71
CA TYR A 17 0.44 -0.95 -10.42
C TYR A 17 0.09 -0.78 -8.94
N ILE A 18 -1.05 -0.16 -8.63
CA ILE A 18 -1.46 0.02 -7.22
C ILE A 18 -1.81 -1.33 -6.60
N LEU A 19 -1.16 -1.64 -5.49
CA LEU A 19 -1.50 -2.79 -4.64
C LEU A 19 -2.47 -2.42 -3.51
N ALA A 20 -2.18 -1.32 -2.81
CA ALA A 20 -2.93 -0.88 -1.65
C ALA A 20 -2.89 0.64 -1.51
N SER A 21 -3.84 1.19 -0.75
CA SER A 21 -3.89 2.61 -0.42
C SER A 21 -4.55 2.86 0.93
N CYS A 22 -4.29 4.02 1.52
CA CYS A 22 -5.02 4.53 2.67
C CYS A 22 -5.27 6.04 2.52
N GLU A 23 -6.29 6.54 3.20
CA GLU A 23 -6.56 7.98 3.31
C GLU A 23 -5.68 8.58 4.40
N CYS A 24 -5.20 9.80 4.15
CA CYS A 24 -4.28 10.49 5.04
C CYS A 24 -4.30 11.99 4.81
N ASP A 25 -3.64 12.71 5.71
CA ASP A 25 -3.40 14.14 5.61
C ASP A 25 -1.91 14.40 5.42
N TYR A 26 -1.55 14.92 4.25
CA TYR A 26 -0.16 15.30 3.94
C TYR A 26 0.16 16.65 4.57
N GLN A 27 1.24 16.72 5.34
CA GLN A 27 1.69 17.96 5.98
C GLN A 27 2.67 18.72 5.07
N SER A 28 2.31 19.94 4.68
CA SER A 28 3.17 20.86 3.92
C SER A 28 3.32 22.17 4.68
N GLY A 29 4.36 22.27 5.50
CA GLY A 29 4.52 23.37 6.46
C GLY A 29 3.36 23.38 7.46
N ASP A 30 2.64 24.50 7.57
CA ASP A 30 1.48 24.65 8.47
C ASP A 30 0.15 24.19 7.84
N GLN A 31 0.17 23.66 6.61
CA GLN A 31 -1.03 23.22 5.90
C GLN A 31 -1.18 21.70 5.93
N SER A 32 -2.38 21.25 6.28
CA SER A 32 -2.81 19.86 6.17
C SER A 32 -3.64 19.67 4.90
N ILE A 33 -3.18 18.79 4.00
CA ILE A 33 -3.84 18.55 2.70
C ILE A 33 -4.40 17.12 2.66
N PRO A 34 -5.75 16.97 2.57
CA PRO A 34 -6.37 15.66 2.39
C PRO A 34 -5.84 14.95 1.15
N SER A 35 -5.32 13.75 1.38
CA SER A 35 -4.53 13.00 0.41
C SER A 35 -4.82 11.50 0.50
N ARG A 36 -4.27 10.76 -0.45
CA ARG A 36 -4.28 9.31 -0.48
C ARG A 36 -2.86 8.83 -0.71
N LEU A 37 -2.37 8.01 0.20
CA LEU A 37 -1.11 7.30 0.07
C LEU A 37 -1.37 5.97 -0.62
N ALA A 38 -0.56 5.63 -1.60
CA ALA A 38 -0.67 4.39 -2.37
C ALA A 38 0.67 3.66 -2.46
N LEU A 39 0.62 2.35 -2.26
CA LEU A 39 1.72 1.41 -2.43
C LEU A 39 1.61 0.82 -3.83
N TYR A 40 2.63 1.05 -4.65
CA TYR A 40 2.74 0.57 -6.01
C TYR A 40 3.71 -0.60 -6.09
N PHE A 41 3.42 -1.51 -7.01
CA PHE A 41 4.30 -2.57 -7.48
C PHE A 41 4.82 -2.25 -8.87
N SER A 42 6.11 -2.48 -9.11
CA SER A 42 6.69 -2.44 -10.45
C SER A 42 7.30 -3.79 -10.84
N PRO A 43 6.92 -4.36 -12.00
CA PRO A 43 7.61 -5.50 -12.60
C PRO A 43 8.75 -5.06 -13.54
N THR A 44 8.94 -3.76 -13.78
CA THR A 44 9.94 -3.26 -14.73
C THR A 44 11.35 -3.38 -14.14
N GLU A 45 12.27 -3.97 -14.90
CA GLU A 45 13.67 -4.08 -14.49
C GLU A 45 14.31 -2.70 -14.27
N GLY A 46 15.25 -2.62 -13.31
CA GLY A 46 15.93 -1.37 -12.97
C GLY A 46 15.12 -0.44 -12.03
N PHE A 47 13.87 -0.77 -11.72
CA PHE A 47 13.06 -0.07 -10.73
C PHE A 47 12.93 -0.86 -9.43
N SER A 48 12.78 -0.12 -8.32
CA SER A 48 12.41 -0.71 -7.04
C SER A 48 11.06 -1.40 -7.16
N ARG A 49 11.01 -2.67 -6.74
CA ARG A 49 9.82 -3.52 -6.86
C ARG A 49 8.58 -2.90 -6.20
N PHE A 50 8.79 -2.16 -5.12
CA PHE A 50 7.75 -1.43 -4.40
C PHE A 50 8.11 0.06 -4.33
N SER A 51 7.11 0.92 -4.44
CA SER A 51 7.25 2.36 -4.24
C SER A 51 5.97 2.95 -3.66
N VAL A 52 6.09 4.13 -3.07
CA VAL A 52 4.99 4.79 -2.37
C VAL A 52 4.80 6.17 -2.96
N GLN A 53 3.53 6.52 -3.21
CA GLN A 53 3.18 7.83 -3.72
C GLN A 53 2.00 8.41 -2.96
N CYS A 54 2.10 9.69 -2.61
CA CYS A 54 1.03 10.45 -1.98
C CYS A 54 0.41 11.41 -3.00
N TRP A 55 -0.91 11.35 -3.14
CA TRP A 55 -1.66 12.17 -4.07
C TRP A 55 -2.75 12.95 -3.34
N SER A 56 -2.89 14.22 -3.66
CA SER A 56 -4.04 15.02 -3.23
C SER A 56 -5.35 14.46 -3.79
N LEU A 57 -6.48 14.80 -3.19
CA LEU A 57 -7.79 14.43 -3.75
C LEU A 57 -8.07 15.02 -5.15
N LYS A 58 -7.29 16.04 -5.57
CA LYS A 58 -7.36 16.64 -6.90
C LYS A 58 -6.48 15.90 -7.93
N GLY A 59 -5.59 15.02 -7.46
CA GLY A 59 -4.64 14.25 -8.27
C GLY A 59 -3.27 14.91 -8.41
N GLU A 60 -2.90 15.79 -7.50
CA GLU A 60 -1.56 16.38 -7.44
C GLU A 60 -0.63 15.47 -6.64
N SER A 61 0.54 15.15 -7.17
CA SER A 61 1.54 14.36 -6.44
C SER A 61 2.25 15.23 -5.40
N HIS A 62 2.31 14.76 -4.16
CA HIS A 62 2.96 15.45 -3.06
C HIS A 62 4.24 14.75 -2.60
N MET A 63 4.31 13.44 -2.74
CA MET A 63 5.42 12.63 -2.24
C MET A 63 5.62 11.41 -3.13
N TYR A 64 6.88 11.08 -3.40
CA TYR A 64 7.30 9.85 -4.05
C TYR A 64 8.51 9.29 -3.29
N CYS A 65 8.39 8.05 -2.83
CA CYS A 65 9.47 7.33 -2.14
C CYS A 65 9.66 5.96 -2.80
N ARG A 66 10.91 5.62 -3.13
CA ARG A 66 11.27 4.27 -3.60
C ARG A 66 11.39 3.33 -2.41
N GLY A 67 10.88 2.11 -2.54
CA GLY A 67 11.09 1.07 -1.56
C GLY A 67 12.53 0.53 -1.58
N PRO A 68 12.90 -0.32 -0.60
CA PRO A 68 14.26 -0.82 -0.46
C PRO A 68 14.64 -1.80 -1.58
N ASP A 69 15.63 -1.44 -2.40
CA ASP A 69 16.14 -2.31 -3.47
C ASP A 69 16.83 -3.58 -2.93
N TYR A 70 17.43 -3.50 -1.74
CA TYR A 70 18.14 -4.61 -1.09
C TYR A 70 17.22 -5.68 -0.51
N SER A 71 15.93 -5.38 -0.33
CA SER A 71 14.94 -6.31 0.21
C SER A 71 13.59 -6.08 -0.48
N PRO A 72 13.39 -6.63 -1.69
CA PRO A 72 12.20 -6.39 -2.51
C PRO A 72 11.01 -7.23 -2.04
N CYS A 73 10.71 -7.22 -0.74
CA CYS A 73 9.54 -7.86 -0.14
C CYS A 73 8.56 -6.80 0.39
N PRO A 74 7.25 -7.08 0.38
CA PRO A 74 6.24 -6.12 0.85
C PRO A 74 6.40 -5.78 2.33
N GLU A 75 6.91 -6.69 3.17
CA GLU A 75 7.18 -6.45 4.59
C GLU A 75 8.23 -5.36 4.79
N ALA A 76 9.32 -5.39 4.03
CA ALA A 76 10.36 -4.38 4.11
C ALA A 76 9.85 -3.02 3.63
N ALA A 77 9.04 -2.99 2.56
CA ALA A 77 8.40 -1.76 2.11
C ALA A 77 7.44 -1.19 3.16
N LEU A 78 6.58 -2.03 3.76
CA LEU A 78 5.66 -1.62 4.83
C LEU A 78 6.41 -1.13 6.09
N LEU A 79 7.51 -1.79 6.45
CA LEU A 79 8.36 -1.38 7.57
C LEU A 79 9.03 -0.03 7.30
N ASP A 80 9.59 0.17 6.10
CA ASP A 80 10.22 1.43 5.72
C ASP A 80 9.20 2.57 5.74
N ILE A 81 8.01 2.36 5.19
CA ILE A 81 6.91 3.34 5.24
C ILE A 81 6.51 3.65 6.68
N TRP A 82 6.43 2.65 7.55
CA TRP A 82 6.14 2.89 8.96
C TRP A 82 7.28 3.71 9.59
N VAL A 83 8.54 3.32 9.42
CA VAL A 83 9.66 4.02 10.07
C VAL A 83 9.81 5.46 9.56
N GLN A 84 9.71 5.68 8.25
CA GLN A 84 9.94 6.98 7.62
C GLN A 84 8.70 7.88 7.68
N GLU A 85 7.52 7.32 7.38
CA GLU A 85 6.28 8.09 7.21
C GLU A 85 5.31 7.91 8.36
N SER A 86 5.59 6.99 9.29
CA SER A 86 4.74 6.70 10.46
C SER A 86 3.31 6.30 10.10
N VAL A 87 3.13 5.69 8.93
CA VAL A 87 1.86 5.11 8.49
C VAL A 87 1.77 3.65 8.95
N PRO A 88 0.85 3.31 9.86
CA PRO A 88 0.79 1.95 10.41
C PRO A 88 0.34 0.93 9.36
N ALA A 89 0.94 -0.25 9.34
CA ALA A 89 0.61 -1.29 8.36
C ALA A 89 -0.89 -1.70 8.34
N TYR A 90 -1.58 -1.63 9.47
CA TYR A 90 -3.00 -2.03 9.57
C TYR A 90 -3.98 -1.10 8.87
N VAL A 91 -3.56 0.11 8.47
CA VAL A 91 -4.44 1.13 7.86
C VAL A 91 -4.58 0.95 6.35
N TRP A 92 -3.68 0.18 5.75
CA TRP A 92 -3.63 -0.09 4.32
C TRP A 92 -4.82 -0.93 3.88
N ARG A 93 -5.46 -0.51 2.79
CA ARG A 93 -6.55 -1.24 2.12
C ARG A 93 -6.10 -1.70 0.75
N LEU A 94 -6.40 -2.93 0.38
CA LEU A 94 -6.11 -3.44 -0.95
C LEU A 94 -6.86 -2.64 -2.00
N TYR A 95 -6.19 -2.40 -3.12
CA TYR A 95 -6.86 -1.86 -4.29
C TYR A 95 -7.91 -2.86 -4.81
N PRO A 96 -9.13 -2.44 -5.18
CA PRO A 96 -10.19 -3.37 -5.58
C PRO A 96 -9.83 -4.19 -6.84
N LYS A 97 -9.97 -5.52 -6.79
CA LYS A 97 -9.68 -6.41 -7.93
C LYS A 97 -10.45 -6.06 -9.18
N ASN A 98 -11.72 -5.69 -9.06
CA ASN A 98 -12.57 -5.30 -10.19
C ASN A 98 -12.11 -4.02 -10.90
N ARG A 99 -11.12 -3.30 -10.36
CA ARG A 99 -10.48 -2.13 -10.98
C ARG A 99 -9.10 -2.42 -11.56
N CYS A 100 -8.61 -3.66 -11.44
CA CYS A 100 -7.31 -4.11 -11.96
C CYS A 100 -7.49 -4.64 -13.39
N ILE A 101 -7.64 -3.75 -14.37
CA ILE A 101 -8.05 -4.12 -15.75
C ILE A 101 -7.07 -3.67 -16.84
N ASP A 102 -6.01 -2.95 -16.48
CA ASP A 102 -5.13 -2.26 -17.44
C ASP A 102 -3.67 -2.70 -17.24
N PHE A 103 -3.39 -3.97 -17.54
CA PHE A 103 -2.04 -4.52 -17.52
C PHE A 103 -1.36 -4.32 -18.87
N HIS A 104 -0.07 -3.99 -18.85
CA HIS A 104 0.70 -3.81 -20.08
C HIS A 104 0.90 -5.13 -20.83
N SER A 105 1.07 -6.23 -20.09
CA SER A 105 1.26 -7.57 -20.63
C SER A 105 0.81 -8.64 -19.62
N SER A 106 0.61 -9.88 -20.09
CA SER A 106 0.23 -11.00 -19.22
C SER A 106 1.29 -11.33 -18.17
N SER A 107 2.59 -11.07 -18.45
CA SER A 107 3.64 -11.26 -17.44
C SER A 107 3.55 -10.24 -16.31
N HIS A 108 3.12 -9.01 -16.61
CA HIS A 108 2.87 -7.98 -15.58
C HIS A 108 1.69 -8.36 -14.70
N GLU A 109 0.61 -8.89 -15.29
CA GLU A 109 -0.55 -9.38 -14.56
C GLU A 109 -0.18 -10.51 -13.58
N ILE A 110 0.55 -11.53 -14.05
CA ILE A 110 1.02 -12.64 -13.21
C ILE A 110 1.88 -12.12 -12.06
N SER A 111 2.85 -11.25 -12.36
CA SER A 111 3.77 -10.69 -11.37
C SER A 111 3.03 -9.82 -10.34
N TYR A 112 2.04 -9.05 -10.79
CA TYR A 112 1.18 -8.25 -9.93
C TYR A 112 0.36 -9.13 -8.99
N HIS A 113 -0.27 -10.20 -9.49
CA HIS A 113 -1.05 -11.11 -8.65
C HIS A 113 -0.18 -11.80 -7.60
N GLN A 114 1.05 -12.16 -7.95
CA GLN A 114 2.01 -12.70 -7.02
C GLN A 114 2.41 -11.67 -5.94
N ALA A 115 2.75 -10.44 -6.33
CA ALA A 115 3.07 -9.36 -5.39
C ALA A 115 1.89 -9.01 -4.47
N ARG A 116 0.65 -9.04 -5.00
CA ARG A 116 -0.57 -8.84 -4.21
C ARG A 116 -0.76 -9.95 -3.18
N LYS A 117 -0.54 -11.22 -3.56
CA LYS A 117 -0.62 -12.35 -2.63
C LYS A 117 0.40 -12.22 -1.49
N GLU A 118 1.64 -11.85 -1.80
CA GLU A 118 2.68 -11.59 -0.81
C GLU A 118 2.28 -10.45 0.14
N LEU A 119 1.79 -9.32 -0.40
CA LEU A 119 1.29 -8.20 0.41
C LEU A 119 0.13 -8.63 1.31
N CYS A 120 -0.78 -9.46 0.80
CA CYS A 120 -1.90 -9.97 1.58
C CYS A 120 -1.44 -10.76 2.82
N ALA A 121 -0.47 -11.66 2.64
CA ALA A 121 0.10 -12.43 3.76
C ALA A 121 0.78 -11.52 4.79
N ALA A 122 1.57 -10.54 4.33
CA ALA A 122 2.23 -9.56 5.18
C ALA A 122 1.22 -8.73 6.01
N LEU A 123 0.19 -8.18 5.36
CA LEU A 123 -0.84 -7.38 6.03
C LEU A 123 -1.67 -8.21 7.01
N TYR A 124 -1.98 -9.47 6.68
CA TYR A 124 -2.70 -10.36 7.58
C TYR A 124 -1.93 -10.57 8.89
N GLY A 125 -0.65 -10.99 8.81
CA GLY A 125 0.18 -11.23 9.98
C GLY A 125 0.38 -9.97 10.84
N LEU A 126 0.50 -8.80 10.20
CA LEU A 126 0.63 -7.52 10.89
C LEU A 126 -0.67 -7.06 11.55
N ARG A 127 -1.83 -7.22 10.91
CA ARG A 127 -3.13 -6.83 11.47
C ARG A 127 -3.50 -7.66 12.69
N VAL A 128 -3.24 -8.98 12.67
CA VAL A 128 -3.44 -9.86 13.83
C VAL A 128 -2.60 -9.40 15.02
N LYS A 129 -1.33 -9.03 14.79
CA LYS A 129 -0.44 -8.51 15.84
C LYS A 129 -0.83 -7.10 16.31
N ALA A 130 -1.13 -6.18 15.42
CA ALA A 130 -1.48 -4.79 15.75
C ALA A 130 -2.78 -4.68 16.56
N TRP A 131 -3.75 -5.58 16.34
CA TRP A 131 -4.96 -5.68 17.16
C TRP A 131 -4.68 -6.07 18.62
N SER A 132 -3.48 -6.57 18.94
CA SER A 132 -3.14 -7.07 20.27
C SER A 132 -2.34 -6.10 21.15
N GLN A 133 -1.80 -4.98 20.64
CA GLN A 133 -0.90 -4.08 21.40
C GLN A 133 -0.98 -2.59 21.00
N LYS A 134 -0.71 -1.68 21.95
CA LYS A 134 -0.88 -0.21 21.81
C LYS A 134 0.44 0.60 21.78
N ASN A 135 0.39 1.64 20.93
CA ASN A 135 1.05 2.97 20.96
C ASN A 135 2.55 3.11 20.65
N MET A 136 2.85 3.91 19.61
CA MET A 136 4.12 4.61 19.40
C MET A 136 3.86 6.12 19.25
N ILE A 137 4.80 6.95 19.74
CA ILE A 137 4.75 8.42 19.71
C ILE A 137 5.94 8.91 18.86
N ILE A 138 5.67 9.31 17.61
CA ILE A 138 6.56 10.10 16.73
C ILE A 138 5.63 11.05 15.95
N ASN A 139 6.08 12.28 15.65
CA ASN A 139 5.33 13.20 14.80
C ASN A 139 5.54 12.82 13.33
N PRO A 140 4.51 12.31 12.62
CA PRO A 140 4.64 11.77 11.27
C PRO A 140 4.60 12.87 10.20
N LEU A 141 5.23 12.65 9.04
CA LEU A 141 5.00 13.46 7.81
C LEU A 141 3.57 13.28 7.28
N ILE A 142 3.00 12.10 7.47
CA ILE A 142 1.65 11.74 7.06
C ILE A 142 0.79 11.54 8.30
N GLN A 143 -0.17 12.42 8.53
CA GLN A 143 -1.11 12.30 9.64
C GLN A 143 -2.34 11.47 9.25
N PRO A 144 -3.00 10.81 10.22
CA PRO A 144 -4.32 10.27 9.97
C PRO A 144 -5.29 11.39 9.56
N PRO A 145 -6.31 11.07 8.75
CA PRO A 145 -7.35 12.05 8.43
C PRO A 145 -8.12 12.46 9.69
N PRO A 146 -8.94 13.54 9.64
CA PRO A 146 -9.80 13.91 10.76
C PRO A 146 -10.71 12.73 11.16
N GLY A 147 -10.58 12.26 12.40
CA GLY A 147 -11.26 11.05 12.89
C GLY A 147 -10.35 9.82 13.08
N GLY A 148 -9.06 9.93 12.75
CA GLY A 148 -8.09 8.86 12.93
C GLY A 148 -8.04 7.89 11.75
N TYR A 149 -7.15 6.91 11.82
CA TYR A 149 -7.15 5.82 10.84
C TYR A 149 -8.32 4.86 11.08
N ILE A 150 -9.06 4.55 10.02
CA ILE A 150 -10.13 3.55 10.07
C ILE A 150 -9.49 2.16 10.06
N VAL A 151 -9.40 1.55 11.24
CA VAL A 151 -8.92 0.18 11.40
C VAL A 151 -9.79 -0.78 10.58
N ALA A 152 -9.15 -1.66 9.84
CA ALA A 152 -9.82 -2.79 9.23
C ALA A 152 -10.24 -3.79 10.30
N ASP A 153 -11.54 -4.01 10.46
CA ASP A 153 -12.01 -5.17 11.23
C ASP A 153 -11.57 -6.44 10.50
N ALA A 154 -10.55 -7.11 11.05
CA ALA A 154 -9.98 -8.33 10.50
C ALA A 154 -10.96 -9.51 10.49
N PHE A 155 -12.03 -9.43 11.29
CA PHE A 155 -13.06 -10.48 11.41
C PHE A 155 -14.32 -10.17 10.59
N SER A 156 -14.40 -8.97 10.00
CA SER A 156 -15.51 -8.63 9.11
C SER A 156 -15.51 -9.50 7.85
N ALA A 157 -16.68 -9.99 7.45
CA ALA A 157 -16.85 -10.80 6.24
C ALA A 157 -16.81 -9.91 4.98
N THR A 158 -15.59 -9.51 4.58
CA THR A 158 -15.34 -8.70 3.38
C THR A 158 -14.52 -9.48 2.35
N GLN A 159 -14.65 -9.12 1.07
CA GLN A 159 -13.82 -9.70 0.00
C GLN A 159 -12.32 -9.48 0.26
N GLU A 160 -11.95 -8.32 0.82
CA GLU A 160 -10.58 -7.99 1.21
C GLU A 160 -10.05 -8.98 2.26
N ASN A 161 -10.80 -9.24 3.34
CA ASN A 161 -10.38 -10.16 4.39
C ASN A 161 -10.32 -11.62 3.92
N ALA A 162 -11.20 -12.03 3.00
CA ALA A 162 -11.11 -13.34 2.37
C ALA A 162 -9.80 -13.51 1.57
N GLU A 163 -9.35 -12.45 0.88
CA GLU A 163 -8.04 -12.48 0.19
C GLU A 163 -6.87 -12.59 1.16
N PHE A 164 -6.92 -11.88 2.30
CA PHE A 164 -5.88 -11.98 3.33
C PHE A 164 -5.79 -13.38 3.93
N MET A 165 -6.93 -13.96 4.29
CA MET A 165 -6.98 -15.28 4.91
C MET A 165 -6.48 -16.37 3.95
N GLN A 166 -6.90 -16.35 2.69
CA GLN A 166 -6.43 -17.32 1.70
C GLN A 166 -4.91 -17.19 1.47
N ALA A 167 -4.39 -15.96 1.38
CA ALA A 167 -2.95 -15.75 1.21
C ALA A 167 -2.13 -16.27 2.40
N ALA A 168 -2.67 -16.18 3.62
CA ALA A 168 -2.04 -16.73 4.82
C ALA A 168 -2.03 -18.26 4.83
N ILE A 169 -3.16 -18.90 4.51
CA ILE A 169 -3.26 -20.37 4.38
C ILE A 169 -2.25 -20.89 3.36
N ASP A 170 -2.22 -20.30 2.17
CA ASP A 170 -1.30 -20.70 1.10
C ASP A 170 0.19 -20.55 1.46
N ALA A 171 0.51 -19.71 2.46
CA ALA A 171 1.88 -19.50 2.93
C ALA A 171 2.32 -20.56 3.96
N GLU A 172 1.38 -21.11 4.73
CA GLU A 172 1.64 -22.17 5.72
C GLU A 172 1.82 -23.56 5.10
N GLU A 173 1.29 -23.78 3.89
CA GLU A 173 1.38 -25.05 3.16
C GLU A 173 2.69 -25.25 2.36
N ARG A 174 3.65 -24.33 2.46
CA ARG A 174 4.96 -24.36 1.77
C ARG A 174 6.09 -24.81 2.69
#